data_AF-A0A2E4H099-F1
#
_entry.id   AF-A0A2E4H099-F1
#
_cell.length_a   1.000
_cell.length_b   1.000
_cell.length_c   1.000
_cell.angle_alpha   90.00
_cell.angle_beta   90.00
_cell.angle_gamma   90.00
#
_symmetry.space_group_name_H-M   'P 1'
#
loop_
_entity.id
_entity.type
_entity.pdbx_description
1 polymer ?
#
loop_
_entity_poly.entity_id
_entity_poly.type
_entity_poly.pdbx_seq_one_letter_code
_entity_poly.pdbx_strand_id
1 'polypeptide(L)'
;MPVVLAVVEAALKPEFSMHGLLATLGFAGPVVIVNGPVTKRIGMNSKGNALGQGNRANASIGRALQLLIRNMGGGIPQEIDRSILGNPGKYTFCFAEDEDDEDWMPLNVSRGSAHGSSTVTLFHGDGVQGCVAWHSRTPEEVSRSLAMALLSVCHPKTCQWSKALLVLCPDHYKIYQQNGWGRPEIQAALWEALKRPGKDLIRGAHGVPEGIEPSRADEIVDKFHEEDGLLIVRAGGKGAGQSAIIGGWPAQRKVEEIKIVSKEVGT
;
A
#
# COMPACT_ATOMS: atom_id res chain seq x y z
N MET A 1 -7.91 -19.17 12.81
CA MET A 1 -7.86 -19.74 11.44
C MET A 1 -8.58 -18.89 10.39
N PRO A 2 -9.76 -18.28 10.65
CA PRO A 2 -10.55 -17.62 9.59
C PRO A 2 -9.79 -16.56 8.78
N VAL A 3 -8.94 -15.76 9.43
CA VAL A 3 -8.12 -14.74 8.74
C VAL A 3 -7.14 -15.37 7.76
N VAL A 4 -6.46 -16.47 8.13
CA VAL A 4 -5.52 -17.16 7.23
C VAL A 4 -6.26 -17.73 6.02
N LEU A 5 -7.45 -18.31 6.22
CA LEU A 5 -8.29 -18.80 5.11
C LEU A 5 -8.68 -17.66 4.17
N ALA A 6 -9.17 -16.55 4.70
CA ALA A 6 -9.52 -15.38 3.89
C ALA A 6 -8.32 -14.84 3.10
N VAL A 7 -7.12 -14.82 3.70
CA VAL A 7 -5.88 -14.42 3.03
C VAL A 7 -5.54 -15.36 1.88
N VAL A 8 -5.63 -16.67 2.08
CA VAL A 8 -5.37 -17.67 1.03
C VAL A 8 -6.41 -17.58 -0.08
N GLU A 9 -7.69 -17.47 0.26
CA GLU A 9 -8.77 -17.29 -0.72
C GLU A 9 -8.61 -16.02 -1.55
N ALA A 10 -8.14 -14.93 -0.94
CA ALA A 10 -7.81 -13.70 -1.66
C ALA A 10 -6.61 -13.90 -2.59
N ALA A 11 -5.56 -14.61 -2.15
CA ALA A 11 -4.37 -14.88 -2.95
C ALA A 11 -4.64 -15.82 -4.14
N LEU A 12 -5.67 -16.65 -4.04
CA LEU A 12 -6.13 -17.55 -5.11
C LEU A 12 -7.01 -16.85 -6.15
N LYS A 13 -7.40 -15.59 -5.94
CA LYS A 13 -8.16 -14.83 -6.94
C LYS A 13 -7.28 -14.57 -8.18
N PRO A 14 -7.73 -14.95 -9.39
CA PRO A 14 -6.95 -14.73 -10.61
C PRO A 14 -6.53 -13.26 -10.79
N GLU A 15 -7.41 -12.32 -10.46
CA GLU A 15 -7.15 -10.89 -10.53
C GLU A 15 -6.07 -10.41 -9.54
N PHE A 16 -5.73 -11.15 -8.49
CA PHE A 16 -4.55 -10.85 -7.66
C PHE A 16 -3.24 -11.32 -8.32
N SER A 17 -3.27 -12.11 -9.39
CA SER A 17 -2.08 -12.50 -10.16
C SER A 17 -0.89 -12.96 -9.30
N MET A 18 -1.13 -13.78 -8.27
CA MET A 18 -0.08 -14.23 -7.34
C MET A 18 1.10 -14.90 -8.05
N HIS A 19 0.84 -15.72 -9.09
CA HIS A 19 1.90 -16.33 -9.89
C HIS A 19 2.77 -15.29 -10.61
N GLY A 20 2.16 -14.28 -11.23
CA GLY A 20 2.88 -13.19 -11.88
C GLY A 20 3.69 -12.36 -10.88
N LEU A 21 3.16 -12.14 -9.67
CA LEU A 21 3.86 -11.45 -8.59
C LEU A 21 5.11 -12.22 -8.12
N LEU A 22 5.12 -13.55 -8.20
CA LEU A 22 6.31 -14.36 -7.89
C LEU A 22 7.31 -14.36 -9.05
N ALA A 23 6.82 -14.49 -10.28
CA ALA A 23 7.65 -14.56 -11.49
C ALA A 23 8.29 -13.22 -11.89
N THR A 24 7.94 -12.12 -11.23
CA THR A 24 8.53 -10.81 -11.49
C THR A 24 10.01 -10.73 -11.13
N LEU A 25 10.78 -10.01 -11.95
CA LEU A 25 12.17 -9.64 -11.63
C LEU A 25 12.24 -8.57 -10.52
N GLY A 26 11.15 -7.84 -10.33
CA GLY A 26 11.00 -6.92 -9.21
C GLY A 26 10.98 -7.66 -7.87
N PHE A 27 11.19 -6.93 -6.80
CA PHE A 27 11.17 -7.47 -5.45
C PHE A 27 9.85 -7.17 -4.74
N ALA A 28 8.71 -7.32 -5.41
CA ALA A 28 7.41 -7.18 -4.74
C ALA A 28 6.95 -8.51 -4.13
N GLY A 29 6.03 -8.44 -3.17
CA GLY A 29 5.38 -9.59 -2.54
C GLY A 29 4.00 -9.21 -2.00
N PRO A 30 3.22 -10.19 -1.52
CA PRO A 30 1.90 -9.93 -1.00
C PRO A 30 1.99 -9.23 0.36
N VAL A 31 1.34 -8.08 0.46
CA VAL A 31 1.11 -7.33 1.70
C VAL A 31 -0.31 -7.60 2.15
N VAL A 32 -0.46 -8.04 3.40
CA VAL A 32 -1.75 -8.35 4.01
C VAL A 32 -2.14 -7.22 4.96
N ILE A 33 -3.20 -6.49 4.63
CA ILE A 33 -3.84 -5.53 5.53
C ILE A 33 -5.11 -6.18 6.09
N VAL A 34 -5.29 -6.15 7.40
CA VAL A 34 -6.48 -6.71 8.06
C VAL A 34 -7.28 -5.59 8.74
N ASN A 35 -8.59 -5.61 8.53
CA ASN A 35 -9.53 -4.63 9.04
C ASN A 35 -10.61 -5.28 9.93
N GLY A 36 -11.22 -4.45 10.76
CA GLY A 36 -12.41 -4.77 11.53
C GLY A 36 -12.17 -5.50 12.85
N PRO A 37 -13.26 -5.90 13.54
CA PRO A 37 -13.21 -6.41 14.91
C PRO A 37 -12.33 -7.66 15.10
N VAL A 38 -12.09 -8.44 14.04
CA VAL A 38 -11.22 -9.63 14.11
C VAL A 38 -9.81 -9.27 14.57
N THR A 39 -9.30 -8.10 14.21
CA THR A 39 -7.95 -7.63 14.56
C THR A 39 -7.77 -7.56 16.07
N LYS A 40 -8.74 -6.97 16.78
CA LYS A 40 -8.78 -6.89 18.25
C LYS A 40 -8.99 -8.28 18.87
N ARG A 41 -9.93 -9.08 18.33
CA ARG A 41 -10.24 -10.44 18.86
C ARG A 41 -9.04 -11.38 18.87
N ILE A 42 -8.21 -11.36 17.83
CA ILE A 42 -7.03 -12.24 17.74
C ILE A 42 -5.74 -11.56 18.23
N GLY A 43 -5.84 -10.32 18.69
CA GLY A 43 -4.73 -9.52 19.18
C GLY A 43 -3.70 -9.22 18.10
N MET A 44 -4.10 -8.68 16.95
CA MET A 44 -3.20 -8.11 15.95
C MET A 44 -2.64 -6.75 16.40
N ASN A 45 -1.44 -6.41 15.94
CA ASN A 45 -0.83 -5.11 16.19
C ASN A 45 -1.08 -4.16 15.01
N SER A 46 -1.58 -2.96 15.31
CA SER A 46 -1.67 -1.80 14.39
C SER A 46 -0.91 -0.58 14.93
N LYS A 47 -0.23 -0.70 16.08
CA LYS A 47 0.34 0.43 16.83
C LYS A 47 1.86 0.53 16.65
N GLY A 48 2.60 0.88 17.70
CA GLY A 48 4.05 0.99 17.67
C GLY A 48 4.70 -0.19 16.94
N ASN A 49 5.58 0.12 15.99
CA ASN A 49 6.28 -0.87 15.18
C ASN A 49 5.36 -1.83 14.38
N ALA A 50 4.21 -1.34 13.90
CA ALA A 50 3.21 -2.14 13.16
C ALA A 50 3.79 -2.90 11.95
N LEU A 51 4.79 -2.34 11.27
CA LEU A 51 5.43 -2.92 10.08
C LEU A 51 6.74 -3.68 10.38
N GLY A 52 7.17 -3.74 11.65
CA GLY A 52 8.44 -4.36 12.04
C GLY A 52 8.34 -5.87 12.24
N GLN A 53 8.99 -6.40 13.29
CA GLN A 53 8.92 -7.83 13.63
C GLN A 53 7.50 -8.33 13.97
N GLY A 54 6.54 -7.41 14.09
CA GLY A 54 5.14 -7.71 14.36
C GLY A 54 4.91 -8.28 15.76
N ASN A 55 3.69 -8.76 15.97
CA ASN A 55 3.33 -9.60 17.10
C ASN A 55 2.96 -11.00 16.62
N ARG A 56 2.60 -11.92 17.54
CA ARG A 56 2.30 -13.31 17.20
C ARG A 56 1.25 -13.43 16.08
N ALA A 57 0.17 -12.66 16.11
CA ALA A 57 -0.89 -12.74 15.11
C ALA A 57 -0.42 -12.27 13.73
N ASN A 58 0.14 -11.06 13.64
CA ASN A 58 0.68 -10.49 12.41
C ASN A 58 1.72 -11.42 11.77
N ALA A 59 2.70 -11.86 12.57
CA ALA A 59 3.78 -12.73 12.10
C ALA A 59 3.27 -14.10 11.63
N SER A 60 2.33 -14.70 12.36
CA SER A 60 1.80 -16.02 11.99
C SER A 60 0.98 -15.98 10.71
N ILE A 61 0.15 -14.94 10.51
CA ILE A 61 -0.68 -14.81 9.30
C ILE A 61 0.20 -14.57 8.07
N GLY A 62 1.10 -13.57 8.15
CA GLY A 62 2.02 -13.27 7.06
C GLY A 62 2.92 -14.46 6.73
N ARG A 63 3.47 -15.13 7.75
CA ARG A 63 4.33 -16.30 7.56
C ARG A 63 3.58 -17.50 7.01
N ALA A 64 2.34 -17.74 7.43
CA ALA A 64 1.53 -18.83 6.91
C ALA A 64 1.31 -18.68 5.40
N LEU A 65 0.94 -17.48 4.93
CA LEU A 65 0.82 -17.21 3.49
C LEU A 65 2.13 -17.47 2.76
N GLN A 66 3.26 -16.98 3.28
CA GLN A 66 4.57 -17.17 2.64
C GLN A 66 5.02 -18.63 2.60
N LEU A 67 4.73 -19.42 3.63
CA LEU A 67 5.00 -20.86 3.63
C LEU A 67 4.13 -21.60 2.60
N LEU A 68 2.86 -21.20 2.43
CA LEU A 68 2.00 -21.77 1.39
C LEU A 68 2.50 -21.40 0.00
N ILE A 69 2.84 -20.13 -0.23
CA ILE A 69 3.44 -19.66 -1.49
C ILE A 69 4.71 -20.46 -1.82
N ARG A 70 5.60 -20.65 -0.85
CA ARG A 70 6.88 -21.32 -1.08
C ARG A 70 6.74 -22.82 -1.31
N ASN A 71 5.92 -23.51 -0.50
CA ASN A 71 5.84 -24.97 -0.52
C ASN A 71 4.78 -25.51 -1.48
N MET A 72 3.69 -24.78 -1.70
CA MET A 72 2.57 -25.21 -2.57
C MET A 72 2.54 -24.41 -3.87
N GLY A 73 2.79 -23.10 -3.81
CA GLY A 73 2.81 -22.22 -4.98
C GLY A 73 4.13 -22.23 -5.77
N GLY A 74 5.13 -22.97 -5.30
CA GLY A 74 6.46 -23.08 -5.93
C GLY A 74 7.29 -21.80 -5.88
N GLY A 75 6.96 -20.82 -5.03
CA GLY A 75 7.67 -19.55 -4.85
C GLY A 75 9.05 -19.69 -4.18
N ILE A 76 9.86 -20.62 -4.66
CA ILE A 76 11.23 -20.87 -4.20
C ILE A 76 12.16 -19.87 -4.91
N PRO A 77 13.04 -19.16 -4.16
CA PRO A 77 14.03 -18.26 -4.76
C PRO A 77 14.85 -18.94 -5.84
N GLN A 78 15.06 -18.25 -6.97
CA GLN A 78 15.79 -18.72 -8.15
C GLN A 78 15.04 -19.75 -9.01
N GLU A 79 13.86 -20.20 -8.58
CA GLU A 79 12.95 -21.04 -9.35
C GLU A 79 11.79 -20.22 -9.94
N ILE A 80 10.60 -20.25 -9.34
CA ILE A 80 9.49 -19.38 -9.75
C ILE A 80 9.68 -17.97 -9.21
N ASP A 81 10.26 -17.82 -8.01
CA ASP A 81 10.59 -16.50 -7.49
C ASP A 81 11.86 -15.98 -8.19
N ARG A 82 11.66 -14.97 -9.05
CA ARG A 82 12.69 -14.39 -9.91
C ARG A 82 13.14 -12.99 -9.46
N SER A 83 12.81 -12.59 -8.23
CA SER A 83 13.26 -11.30 -7.70
C SER A 83 14.78 -11.14 -7.78
N ILE A 84 15.26 -10.04 -8.35
CA ILE A 84 16.71 -9.77 -8.48
C ILE A 84 17.36 -9.53 -7.10
N LEU A 85 16.71 -8.76 -6.22
CA LEU A 85 17.22 -8.42 -4.88
C LEU A 85 16.40 -9.02 -3.73
N GLY A 86 15.09 -9.23 -3.95
CA GLY A 86 14.15 -9.57 -2.88
C GLY A 86 13.81 -8.38 -1.97
N ASN A 87 12.86 -8.57 -1.05
CA ASN A 87 12.47 -7.59 -0.03
C ASN A 87 12.25 -8.28 1.33
N PRO A 88 12.56 -7.63 2.47
CA PRO A 88 12.34 -8.23 3.80
C PRO A 88 10.88 -8.61 4.08
N GLY A 89 9.91 -7.88 3.52
CA GLY A 89 8.48 -8.16 3.63
C GLY A 89 8.06 -9.51 3.01
N LYS A 90 8.81 -10.08 2.06
CA LYS A 90 8.55 -11.46 1.56
C LYS A 90 8.68 -12.52 2.67
N TYR A 91 9.16 -12.17 3.86
CA TYR A 91 9.14 -13.05 5.01
C TYR A 91 7.79 -13.07 5.75
N THR A 92 7.19 -11.90 6.03
CA THR A 92 5.98 -11.76 6.87
C THR A 92 5.28 -10.39 6.77
N PHE A 93 4.93 -9.92 5.58
CA PHE A 93 4.29 -8.60 5.42
C PHE A 93 2.77 -8.61 5.75
N CYS A 94 2.43 -8.56 7.04
CA CYS A 94 1.04 -8.54 7.51
C CYS A 94 0.86 -7.59 8.70
N PHE A 95 -0.16 -6.74 8.65
CA PHE A 95 -0.51 -5.85 9.75
C PHE A 95 -2.00 -5.50 9.77
N ALA A 96 -2.46 -4.97 10.90
CA ALA A 96 -3.82 -4.47 11.03
C ALA A 96 -3.86 -2.95 10.82
N GLU A 97 -4.96 -2.44 10.28
CA GLU A 97 -5.24 -1.01 10.31
C GLU A 97 -5.58 -0.56 11.75
N ASP A 98 -5.20 0.67 12.08
CA ASP A 98 -5.62 1.36 13.29
C ASP A 98 -7.00 2.00 13.09
N GLU A 99 -8.02 1.34 13.63
CA GLU A 99 -9.42 1.77 13.61
C GLU A 99 -9.89 2.27 15.00
N ASP A 100 -8.98 2.73 15.87
CA ASP A 100 -9.37 3.19 17.22
C ASP A 100 -10.03 4.57 17.25
N ASP A 101 -10.04 5.27 16.13
CA ASP A 101 -10.70 6.56 15.97
C ASP A 101 -12.00 6.35 15.18
N GLU A 102 -13.13 6.68 15.81
CA GLU A 102 -14.47 6.42 15.27
C GLU A 102 -14.79 7.27 14.04
N ASP A 103 -14.14 8.43 13.89
CA ASP A 103 -14.31 9.32 12.74
C ASP A 103 -13.50 8.84 11.51
N TRP A 104 -12.58 7.89 11.69
CA TRP A 104 -11.78 7.37 10.60
C TRP A 104 -12.55 6.35 9.79
N MET A 105 -12.76 6.63 8.50
CA MET A 105 -13.25 5.62 7.55
C MET A 105 -12.16 4.57 7.29
N PRO A 106 -12.32 3.31 7.72
CA PRO A 106 -11.30 2.29 7.54
C PRO A 106 -11.18 1.85 6.07
N LEU A 107 -10.05 1.22 5.71
CA LEU A 107 -9.75 0.78 4.36
C LEU A 107 -10.86 -0.12 3.80
N ASN A 108 -11.33 -1.10 4.57
CA ASN A 108 -12.36 -2.02 4.12
C ASN A 108 -13.67 -1.33 3.75
N VAL A 109 -14.09 -0.35 4.56
CA VAL A 109 -15.29 0.46 4.29
C VAL A 109 -15.09 1.33 3.05
N SER A 110 -13.93 1.98 2.92
CA SER A 110 -13.59 2.77 1.72
C SER A 110 -13.54 1.92 0.44
N ARG A 111 -13.34 0.60 0.58
CA ARG A 111 -13.35 -0.39 -0.50
C ARG A 111 -14.70 -1.11 -0.64
N GLY A 112 -15.76 -0.58 -0.04
CA GLY A 112 -17.15 -1.04 -0.23
C GLY A 112 -17.62 -2.13 0.73
N SER A 113 -16.85 -2.48 1.75
CA SER A 113 -17.31 -3.43 2.78
C SER A 113 -18.22 -2.75 3.80
N ALA A 114 -19.12 -3.52 4.43
CA ALA A 114 -19.99 -2.99 5.47
C ALA A 114 -19.20 -2.52 6.69
N HIS A 115 -19.66 -1.45 7.34
CA HIS A 115 -19.06 -0.97 8.60
C HIS A 115 -19.10 -2.08 9.67
N GLY A 116 -17.99 -2.26 10.40
CA GLY A 116 -17.86 -3.32 11.41
C GLY A 116 -17.61 -4.73 10.86
N SER A 117 -17.60 -4.93 9.53
CA SER A 117 -17.16 -6.19 8.92
C SER A 117 -15.66 -6.39 9.12
N SER A 118 -15.23 -7.65 9.14
CA SER A 118 -13.80 -8.00 9.18
C SER A 118 -13.35 -8.44 7.80
N THR A 119 -12.28 -7.86 7.29
CA THR A 119 -11.78 -8.18 5.94
C THR A 119 -10.27 -8.27 5.90
N VAL A 120 -9.75 -8.95 4.88
CA VAL A 120 -8.35 -8.92 4.50
C VAL A 120 -8.23 -8.24 3.13
N THR A 121 -7.24 -7.39 2.95
CA THR A 121 -6.91 -6.79 1.65
C THR A 121 -5.48 -7.17 1.29
N LEU A 122 -5.31 -7.72 0.09
CA LEU A 122 -4.00 -8.06 -0.47
C LEU A 122 -3.53 -6.99 -1.44
N PHE A 123 -2.35 -6.46 -1.18
CA PHE A 123 -1.66 -5.49 -2.01
C PHE A 123 -0.34 -6.08 -2.53
N HIS A 124 0.07 -5.68 -3.75
CA HIS A 124 1.32 -6.11 -4.36
C HIS A 124 2.43 -5.12 -3.97
N GLY A 125 3.04 -5.30 -2.81
CA GLY A 125 3.96 -4.31 -2.23
C GLY A 125 5.43 -4.68 -2.34
N ASP A 126 6.27 -3.66 -2.52
CA ASP A 126 7.73 -3.76 -2.43
C ASP A 126 8.23 -3.53 -0.99
N GLY A 127 9.29 -2.75 -0.79
CA GLY A 127 9.84 -2.42 0.51
C GLY A 127 9.11 -1.26 1.19
N VAL A 128 9.47 -1.02 2.46
CA VAL A 128 8.95 0.13 3.21
C VAL A 128 9.89 1.32 3.02
N GLN A 129 9.36 2.43 2.49
CA GLN A 129 10.04 3.72 2.45
C GLN A 129 9.46 4.64 3.52
N GLY A 130 10.29 5.14 4.44
CA GLY A 130 9.85 6.17 5.39
C GLY A 130 9.59 7.50 4.69
N CYS A 131 8.53 8.20 5.10
CA CYS A 131 8.25 9.57 4.66
C CYS A 131 7.98 10.46 5.87
N VAL A 132 8.59 11.65 5.84
CA VAL A 132 8.57 12.61 6.95
C VAL A 132 7.86 13.88 6.52
N ALA A 133 7.12 14.48 7.45
CA ALA A 133 6.53 15.81 7.31
C ALA A 133 6.72 16.61 8.62
N TRP A 134 7.92 16.56 9.20
CA TRP A 134 8.22 17.07 10.55
C TRP A 134 7.94 18.56 10.75
N HIS A 135 8.02 19.34 9.69
CA HIS A 135 7.78 20.79 9.73
C HIS A 135 6.35 21.17 9.35
N SER A 136 5.55 20.23 8.84
CA SER A 136 4.18 20.49 8.44
C SER A 136 3.29 20.70 9.67
N ARG A 137 2.43 21.73 9.59
CA ARG A 137 1.50 22.13 10.64
C ARG A 137 0.06 22.23 10.12
N THR A 138 -0.13 22.32 8.81
CA THR A 138 -1.47 22.29 8.20
C THR A 138 -1.70 21.00 7.39
N PRO A 139 -2.97 20.60 7.17
CA PRO A 139 -3.32 19.48 6.32
C PRO A 139 -2.69 19.54 4.91
N GLU A 140 -2.67 20.72 4.30
CA GLU A 140 -2.11 20.93 2.96
C GLU A 140 -0.59 20.71 2.94
N GLU A 141 0.11 21.20 3.96
CA GLU A 141 1.56 21.02 4.08
C GLU A 141 1.94 19.55 4.26
N VAL A 142 1.20 18.81 5.09
CA VAL A 142 1.40 17.37 5.26
C VAL A 142 1.13 16.65 3.93
N SER A 143 0.01 16.98 3.27
CA SER A 143 -0.39 16.34 2.00
C SER A 143 0.65 16.55 0.91
N ARG A 144 1.15 17.79 0.74
CA ARG A 144 2.23 18.07 -0.23
C ARG A 144 3.52 17.34 0.09
N SER A 145 3.90 17.26 1.36
CA SER A 145 5.13 16.56 1.79
C SER A 145 5.03 15.05 1.52
N LEU A 146 3.91 14.44 1.89
CA LEU A 146 3.65 13.02 1.62
C LEU A 146 3.53 12.73 0.12
N ALA A 147 2.88 13.62 -0.65
CA ALA A 147 2.79 13.52 -2.11
C ALA A 147 4.19 13.55 -2.76
N MET A 148 5.07 14.47 -2.34
CA MET A 148 6.45 14.53 -2.82
C MET A 148 7.21 13.22 -2.58
N ALA A 149 7.02 12.58 -1.42
CA ALA A 149 7.60 11.27 -1.15
C ALA A 149 6.98 10.15 -1.99
N LEU A 150 5.66 10.19 -2.25
CA LEU A 150 4.95 9.25 -3.11
C LEU A 150 5.38 9.31 -4.58
N LEU A 151 5.92 10.44 -5.04
CA LEU A 151 6.46 10.55 -6.40
C LEU A 151 7.63 9.57 -6.63
N SER A 152 8.38 9.18 -5.59
CA SER A 152 9.50 8.25 -5.74
C SER A 152 9.07 6.81 -6.05
N VAL A 153 7.80 6.44 -5.87
CA VAL A 153 7.32 5.08 -6.15
C VAL A 153 7.66 4.72 -7.60
N CYS A 154 8.47 3.66 -7.74
CA CYS A 154 9.21 3.28 -8.94
C CYS A 154 10.22 4.34 -9.42
N HIS A 155 9.76 5.51 -9.83
CA HIS A 155 10.57 6.62 -10.30
C HIS A 155 9.74 7.92 -10.37
N PRO A 156 10.28 9.12 -10.03
CA PRO A 156 9.56 10.39 -10.10
C PRO A 156 8.95 10.73 -11.47
N LYS A 157 9.58 10.29 -12.56
CA LYS A 157 9.12 10.54 -13.93
C LYS A 157 8.20 9.44 -14.50
N THR A 158 8.06 8.31 -13.82
CA THR A 158 7.11 7.27 -14.25
C THR A 158 5.78 7.52 -13.56
N CYS A 159 4.75 7.78 -14.36
CA CYS A 159 3.37 7.95 -13.89
C CYS A 159 2.49 6.82 -14.42
N GLN A 160 1.43 6.48 -13.69
CA GLN A 160 0.47 5.43 -14.07
C GLN A 160 1.18 4.09 -14.34
N TRP A 161 2.22 3.79 -13.54
CA TRP A 161 3.09 2.64 -13.75
C TRP A 161 2.97 1.58 -12.66
N SER A 162 2.57 1.98 -11.46
CA SER A 162 2.23 1.08 -10.35
C SER A 162 1.19 1.74 -9.45
N LYS A 163 0.81 1.05 -8.37
CA LYS A 163 -0.02 1.60 -7.29
C LYS A 163 0.85 1.92 -6.07
N ALA A 164 0.28 2.49 -5.03
CA ALA A 164 0.99 2.70 -3.76
C ALA A 164 0.08 2.49 -2.56
N LEU A 165 0.68 2.18 -1.42
CA LEU A 165 0.03 2.15 -0.12
C LEU A 165 0.74 3.13 0.81
N LEU A 166 0.01 4.17 1.22
CA LEU A 166 0.43 5.12 2.25
C LEU A 166 -0.05 4.61 3.61
N VAL A 167 0.91 4.25 4.46
CA VAL A 167 0.67 3.95 5.87
C VAL A 167 0.83 5.26 6.66
N LEU A 168 -0.30 5.88 6.98
CA LEU A 168 -0.40 7.15 7.69
C LEU A 168 -0.22 6.93 9.19
N CYS A 169 0.81 7.56 9.74
CA CYS A 169 1.07 7.47 11.18
C CYS A 169 0.12 8.37 11.99
N PRO A 170 -0.09 8.06 13.28
CA PRO A 170 -0.99 8.83 14.13
C PRO A 170 -0.68 10.33 14.22
N ASP A 171 0.60 10.73 14.19
CA ASP A 171 0.99 12.14 14.34
C ASP A 171 0.62 12.98 13.11
N HIS A 172 0.81 12.45 11.89
CA HIS A 172 0.37 13.12 10.67
C HIS A 172 -1.15 13.15 10.60
N TYR A 173 -1.80 12.02 10.93
CA TYR A 173 -3.25 11.95 10.98
C TYR A 173 -3.86 12.98 11.96
N LYS A 174 -3.22 13.19 13.11
CA LYS A 174 -3.68 14.19 14.08
C LYS A 174 -3.80 15.59 13.50
N ILE A 175 -2.90 15.99 12.61
CA ILE A 175 -2.98 17.31 11.93
C ILE A 175 -4.25 17.40 11.09
N TYR A 176 -4.57 16.35 10.33
CA TYR A 176 -5.80 16.27 9.56
C TYR A 176 -7.04 16.30 10.45
N GLN A 177 -7.07 15.43 11.46
CA GLN A 177 -8.19 15.30 12.40
C GLN A 177 -8.51 16.62 13.10
N GLN A 178 -7.49 17.34 13.57
CA GLN A 178 -7.65 18.64 14.25
C GLN A 178 -8.23 19.74 13.35
N ASN A 179 -8.18 19.56 12.03
CA ASN A 179 -8.75 20.47 11.05
C ASN A 179 -10.02 19.90 10.40
N GLY A 180 -10.60 18.83 10.96
CA GLY A 180 -11.84 18.23 10.49
C GLY A 180 -11.71 17.45 9.17
N TRP A 181 -10.50 17.07 8.77
CA TRP A 181 -10.28 16.29 7.55
C TRP A 181 -10.42 14.79 7.84
N GLY A 182 -11.32 14.14 7.10
CA GLY A 182 -11.44 12.70 7.03
C GLY A 182 -10.66 12.11 5.84
N ARG A 183 -10.87 10.81 5.61
CA ARG A 183 -10.25 10.10 4.47
C ARG A 183 -10.53 10.78 3.11
N PRO A 184 -11.77 11.22 2.77
CA PRO A 184 -12.05 11.86 1.49
C PRO A 184 -11.24 13.14 1.25
N GLU A 185 -11.13 14.02 2.26
CA GLU A 185 -10.38 15.27 2.18
C GLU A 185 -8.89 14.99 2.02
N ILE A 186 -8.34 14.04 2.79
CA ILE A 186 -6.94 13.61 2.69
C ILE A 186 -6.64 13.04 1.30
N GLN A 187 -7.52 12.18 0.78
CA GLN A 187 -7.34 11.59 -0.56
C GLN A 187 -7.35 12.68 -1.63
N ALA A 188 -8.34 13.58 -1.62
CA ALA A 188 -8.44 14.67 -2.59
C ALA A 188 -7.19 15.56 -2.58
N ALA A 189 -6.71 15.94 -1.39
CA ALA A 189 -5.52 16.78 -1.25
C ALA A 189 -4.24 16.07 -1.75
N LEU A 190 -4.10 14.77 -1.48
CA LEU A 190 -2.99 13.98 -2.01
C LEU A 190 -3.06 13.86 -3.54
N TRP A 191 -4.23 13.57 -4.09
CA TRP A 191 -4.44 13.47 -5.55
C TRP A 191 -4.07 14.77 -6.26
N GLU A 192 -4.54 15.92 -5.78
CA GLU A 192 -4.15 17.20 -6.35
C GLU A 192 -2.65 17.48 -6.24
N ALA A 193 -2.03 17.15 -5.09
CA ALA A 193 -0.59 17.34 -4.89
C ALA A 193 0.29 16.37 -5.71
N LEU A 194 -0.29 15.28 -6.24
CA LEU A 194 0.40 14.27 -7.04
C LEU A 194 0.39 14.57 -8.54
N LYS A 195 -0.36 15.58 -9.00
CA LYS A 195 -0.38 16.01 -10.40
C LYS A 195 0.94 16.65 -10.80
N ARG A 196 1.44 16.27 -11.98
CA ARG A 196 2.73 16.76 -12.50
C ARG A 196 2.59 17.15 -13.97
N PRO A 197 3.28 18.22 -14.41
CA PRO A 197 3.26 18.61 -15.82
C PRO A 197 4.06 17.61 -16.66
N GLY A 198 3.48 17.18 -17.78
CA GLY A 198 4.05 16.17 -18.68
C GLY A 198 5.46 16.51 -19.15
N LYS A 199 5.73 17.79 -19.45
CA LYS A 199 7.06 18.29 -19.87
C LYS A 199 8.20 17.93 -18.93
N ASP A 200 7.92 17.73 -17.63
CA ASP A 200 8.92 17.32 -16.64
C ASP A 200 9.06 15.79 -16.55
N LEU A 201 8.08 15.05 -17.07
CA LEU A 201 7.95 13.61 -16.95
C LEU A 201 8.36 12.86 -18.21
N ILE A 202 8.32 13.48 -19.40
CA ILE A 202 8.64 12.80 -20.66
C ILE A 202 10.06 12.22 -20.65
N ARG A 203 10.27 11.11 -21.36
CA ARG A 203 11.61 10.53 -21.59
C ARG A 203 12.58 11.59 -22.11
N GLY A 204 13.78 11.64 -21.54
CA GLY A 204 14.81 12.62 -21.87
C GLY A 204 14.71 13.97 -21.16
N ALA A 205 13.54 14.35 -20.61
CA ALA A 205 13.44 15.56 -19.80
C ALA A 205 14.41 15.52 -18.61
N HIS A 206 15.01 16.66 -18.28
CA HIS A 206 16.04 16.79 -17.24
C HIS A 206 17.28 15.90 -17.46
N GLY A 207 17.52 15.44 -18.70
CA GLY A 207 18.62 14.52 -19.03
C GLY A 207 18.40 13.09 -18.55
N VAL A 208 17.19 12.76 -18.10
CA VAL A 208 16.85 11.43 -17.57
C VAL A 208 16.12 10.61 -18.63
N PRO A 209 16.64 9.43 -19.04
CA PRO A 209 16.00 8.60 -20.06
C PRO A 209 14.59 8.15 -19.68
N GLU A 210 14.37 7.84 -18.40
CA GLU A 210 13.07 7.37 -17.92
C GLU A 210 11.99 8.43 -17.94
N GLY A 211 10.76 8.01 -18.16
CA GLY A 211 9.62 8.90 -18.27
C GLY A 211 8.42 8.32 -19.01
N ILE A 212 7.37 9.13 -19.10
CA ILE A 212 6.21 8.87 -19.95
C ILE A 212 6.52 9.17 -21.43
N GLU A 213 5.60 8.82 -22.32
CA GLU A 213 5.74 9.07 -23.76
C GLU A 213 5.86 10.58 -24.08
N PRO A 214 6.78 11.00 -24.97
CA PRO A 214 6.99 12.41 -25.33
C PRO A 214 5.73 13.14 -25.82
N SER A 215 4.78 12.44 -26.43
CA SER A 215 3.52 13.01 -26.92
C SER A 215 2.63 13.58 -25.81
N ARG A 216 2.91 13.23 -24.55
CA ARG A 216 2.15 13.65 -23.36
C ARG A 216 2.71 14.92 -22.70
N ALA A 217 3.64 15.62 -23.34
CA ALA A 217 4.35 16.76 -22.74
C ALA A 217 3.43 17.89 -22.25
N ASP A 218 2.32 18.13 -22.95
CA ASP A 218 1.38 19.23 -22.65
C ASP A 218 0.28 18.81 -21.66
N GLU A 219 0.27 17.56 -21.20
CA GLU A 219 -0.71 17.06 -20.23
C GLU A 219 -0.35 17.45 -18.79
N ILE A 220 -1.37 17.53 -17.93
CA ILE A 220 -1.19 17.33 -16.49
C ILE A 220 -1.45 15.85 -16.20
N VAL A 221 -0.47 15.17 -15.62
CA VAL A 221 -0.47 13.73 -15.47
C VAL A 221 -0.52 13.35 -13.99
N ASP A 222 -1.46 12.49 -13.63
CA ASP A 222 -1.54 11.90 -12.30
C ASP A 222 -0.44 10.86 -12.08
N LYS A 223 0.12 10.82 -10.86
CA LYS A 223 1.15 9.85 -10.49
C LYS A 223 0.65 8.40 -10.58
N PHE A 224 -0.57 8.14 -10.13
CA PHE A 224 -1.17 6.80 -10.07
C PHE A 224 -2.45 6.76 -10.94
N HIS A 225 -2.94 5.57 -11.27
CA HIS A 225 -4.26 5.42 -11.88
C HIS A 225 -5.37 5.78 -10.89
N GLU A 226 -6.41 6.48 -11.32
CA GLU A 226 -7.49 6.97 -10.45
C GLU A 226 -8.13 5.85 -9.61
N GLU A 227 -8.50 4.74 -10.24
CA GLU A 227 -9.10 3.60 -9.54
C GLU A 227 -8.06 2.80 -8.75
N ASP A 228 -8.20 2.83 -7.42
CA ASP A 228 -7.38 2.07 -6.49
C ASP A 228 -5.86 2.36 -6.58
N GLY A 229 -5.45 3.47 -7.21
CA GLY A 229 -4.03 3.78 -7.42
C GLY A 229 -3.25 4.09 -6.16
N LEU A 230 -3.91 4.67 -5.16
CA LEU A 230 -3.33 5.00 -3.87
C LEU A 230 -4.25 4.50 -2.75
N LEU A 231 -3.80 3.50 -2.01
CA LEU A 231 -4.42 3.11 -0.75
C LEU A 231 -3.86 3.95 0.39
N ILE A 232 -4.72 4.33 1.32
CA ILE A 232 -4.33 4.96 2.59
C ILE A 232 -4.77 4.02 3.71
N VAL A 233 -3.90 3.78 4.68
CA VAL A 233 -4.19 2.96 5.87
C VAL A 233 -3.55 3.64 7.06
N ARG A 234 -4.25 3.68 8.19
CA ARG A 234 -3.62 4.12 9.45
C ARG A 234 -2.91 2.97 10.14
N ALA A 235 -1.67 3.18 10.59
CA ALA A 235 -0.99 2.28 11.51
C ALA A 235 0.24 2.99 12.10
N GLY A 236 0.77 2.47 13.21
CA GLY A 236 2.04 2.92 13.78
C GLY A 236 1.93 3.48 15.19
N GLY A 237 3.08 3.92 15.72
CA GLY A 237 3.19 4.57 17.02
C GLY A 237 3.13 6.09 16.93
N LYS A 238 2.90 6.74 18.07
CA LYS A 238 2.99 8.20 18.22
C LYS A 238 4.43 8.64 18.49
N GLY A 239 4.75 9.90 18.21
CA GLY A 239 5.91 10.61 18.76
C GLY A 239 6.98 11.10 17.77
N ALA A 240 6.86 10.86 16.46
CA ALA A 240 7.92 11.20 15.50
C ALA A 240 7.46 11.68 14.11
N GLY A 241 6.16 11.68 13.79
CA GLY A 241 5.70 12.16 12.47
C GLY A 241 6.35 11.41 11.31
N GLN A 242 6.38 10.07 11.38
CA GLN A 242 6.99 9.22 10.37
C GLN A 242 5.97 8.26 9.80
N SER A 243 5.44 8.61 8.62
CA SER A 243 4.59 7.71 7.83
C SER A 243 5.45 6.82 6.94
N ALA A 244 4.81 5.88 6.26
CA ALA A 244 5.51 4.97 5.37
C ALA A 244 4.77 4.83 4.04
N ILE A 245 5.53 4.56 3.00
CA ILE A 245 5.05 4.27 1.66
C ILE A 245 5.52 2.85 1.33
N ILE A 246 4.59 2.06 0.79
CA ILE A 246 4.87 0.76 0.19
C ILE A 246 4.55 0.90 -1.29
N GLY A 247 5.57 0.78 -2.13
CA GLY A 247 5.44 0.89 -3.57
C GLY A 247 4.78 -0.35 -4.16
N GLY A 248 4.01 -0.15 -5.22
CA GLY A 248 3.30 -1.22 -5.92
C GLY A 248 4.17 -1.94 -6.94
N TRP A 249 3.80 -3.18 -7.25
CA TRP A 249 4.37 -3.93 -8.36
C TRP A 249 4.05 -3.26 -9.72
N PRO A 250 5.04 -2.98 -10.59
CA PRO A 250 4.80 -2.30 -11.87
C PRO A 250 3.84 -2.97 -12.85
N ALA A 251 3.53 -4.26 -12.69
CA ALA A 251 2.53 -4.88 -13.56
C ALA A 251 1.11 -4.36 -13.27
N GLN A 252 0.88 -3.72 -12.11
CA GLN A 252 -0.40 -3.10 -11.76
C GLN A 252 -0.84 -1.96 -12.70
N ARG A 253 0.02 -1.51 -13.63
CA ARG A 253 -0.37 -0.66 -14.77
C ARG A 253 -1.40 -1.32 -15.69
N LYS A 254 -1.49 -2.65 -15.67
CA LYS A 254 -2.56 -3.42 -16.33
C LYS A 254 -3.80 -3.45 -15.44
N VAL A 255 -4.45 -2.29 -15.30
CA VAL A 255 -5.52 -2.06 -14.31
C VAL A 255 -6.72 -3.02 -14.43
N GLU A 256 -6.99 -3.54 -15.62
CA GLU A 256 -8.08 -4.49 -15.85
C GLU A 256 -7.72 -5.93 -15.43
N GLU A 257 -6.45 -6.31 -15.55
CA GLU A 257 -5.95 -7.66 -15.28
C GLU A 257 -5.54 -7.85 -13.82
N ILE A 258 -4.93 -6.82 -13.21
CA ILE A 258 -4.26 -6.92 -11.91
C ILE A 258 -4.92 -5.98 -10.90
N LYS A 259 -5.59 -6.58 -9.93
CA LYS A 259 -6.41 -5.90 -8.93
C LYS A 259 -5.91 -6.11 -7.52
N ILE A 260 -6.19 -5.13 -6.67
CA ILE A 260 -6.08 -5.27 -5.23
C ILE A 260 -7.33 -6.05 -4.79
N VAL A 261 -7.13 -7.14 -4.05
CA VAL A 261 -8.22 -8.05 -3.69
C VAL A 261 -8.55 -7.88 -2.22
N SER A 262 -9.82 -7.57 -1.94
CA SER A 262 -10.38 -7.57 -0.60
C SER A 262 -11.30 -8.78 -0.43
N LYS A 263 -11.25 -9.41 0.74
CA LYS A 263 -12.04 -10.60 1.06
C LYS A 263 -12.54 -10.51 2.49
N GLU A 264 -13.84 -10.73 2.68
CA GLU A 264 -14.45 -10.79 4.00
C GLU A 264 -13.95 -12.03 4.77
N VAL A 265 -13.70 -11.85 6.06
CA VAL A 265 -13.31 -12.92 6.97
C VAL A 265 -14.58 -13.58 7.51
N GLY A 266 -14.78 -14.85 7.16
CA GLY A 266 -15.88 -15.65 7.69
C GLY A 266 -15.82 -15.77 9.22
N THR A 267 -16.98 -16.01 9.83
CA THR A 267 -17.13 -16.32 11.26
C THR A 267 -16.47 -17.64 11.62
#